data_AF-A0AAE1DZ71-F1
#
_entry.id   AF-A0AAE1DZ71-F1
#
_cell.length_a   1.000
_cell.length_b   1.000
_cell.length_c   1.000
_cell.angle_alpha   90.00
_cell.angle_beta   90.00
_cell.angle_gamma   90.00
#
_symmetry.space_group_name_H-M   'P 1'
#
loop_
_entity.id
_entity.type
_entity.pdbx_description
1 polymer ?
#
loop_
_entity_poly.entity_id
_entity_poly.type
_entity_poly.pdbx_seq_one_letter_code
_entity_poly.pdbx_strand_id
1 'polypeptide(L)'
;MDVDSVHATIERGLKNMDIFSPLDYVNLIKASRINPRPYQVKYLTSDFFRDFDKFEEGGIKSINPSKDANVTNICPLRYSRDGSLAFKLSFEEEWQAMPMGRRVKLPKSEPPKLYNSRRKIKKSKFDHLQQQKAVLPAEVHHFCDSLPHV
;
A
#
# COMPACT_ATOMS: atom_id res chain seq x y z
N MET A 1 -12.05 -7.57 -16.57
CA MET A 1 -11.11 -6.47 -16.24
C MET A 1 -11.67 -5.78 -15.00
N ASP A 2 -11.64 -6.46 -13.86
CA ASP A 2 -12.49 -6.07 -12.72
C ASP A 2 -11.83 -5.00 -11.85
N VAL A 3 -10.50 -4.96 -11.83
CA VAL A 3 -9.71 -3.96 -11.11
C VAL A 3 -9.90 -2.57 -11.69
N ASP A 4 -9.97 -2.46 -13.02
CA ASP A 4 -10.18 -1.20 -13.73
C ASP A 4 -11.59 -0.61 -13.46
N SER A 5 -12.57 -1.48 -13.25
CA SER A 5 -13.94 -1.07 -12.91
C SER A 5 -14.06 -0.37 -11.55
N VAL A 6 -13.24 -0.76 -10.57
CA VAL A 6 -13.23 -0.15 -9.23
C VAL A 6 -12.60 1.23 -9.28
N HIS A 7 -11.46 1.34 -9.95
CA HIS A 7 -10.75 2.61 -10.09
C HIS A 7 -11.62 3.65 -10.81
N ALA A 8 -12.17 3.30 -11.97
CA ALA A 8 -13.05 4.17 -12.72
C ALA A 8 -14.30 4.61 -11.93
N THR A 9 -14.83 3.74 -11.07
CA THR A 9 -15.99 4.07 -10.23
C THR A 9 -15.62 5.09 -9.14
N ILE A 10 -14.48 4.88 -8.47
CA ILE A 10 -13.97 5.80 -7.45
C ILE A 10 -13.65 7.16 -8.07
N GLU A 11 -12.95 7.19 -9.21
CA GLU A 11 -12.60 8.44 -9.90
C GLU A 11 -13.83 9.25 -10.28
N ARG A 12 -14.87 8.61 -10.80
CA ARG A 12 -16.16 9.27 -11.09
C ARG A 12 -16.80 9.84 -9.82
N GLY A 13 -16.72 9.13 -8.69
CA GLY A 13 -17.24 9.58 -7.40
C GLY A 13 -16.46 10.72 -6.76
N LEU A 14 -15.16 10.85 -7.07
CA LEU A 14 -14.30 11.95 -6.58
C LEU A 14 -14.34 13.18 -7.47
N LYS A 15 -14.76 13.04 -8.74
CA LYS A 15 -14.75 14.13 -9.70
C LYS A 15 -15.67 15.27 -9.26
N ASN A 16 -15.13 16.50 -9.31
CA ASN A 16 -15.81 17.74 -8.92
C ASN A 16 -16.31 17.77 -7.46
N MET A 17 -15.75 16.92 -6.59
CA MET A 17 -16.01 16.99 -5.15
C MET A 17 -14.94 17.84 -4.49
N ASP A 18 -15.36 18.68 -3.55
CA ASP A 18 -14.43 19.38 -2.68
C ASP A 18 -13.87 18.41 -1.64
N ILE A 19 -12.55 18.44 -1.46
CA ILE A 19 -11.85 17.56 -0.52
C ILE A 19 -10.96 18.41 0.37
N PHE A 20 -11.33 18.48 1.64
CA PHE A 20 -10.67 19.34 2.63
C PHE A 20 -9.86 18.52 3.65
N SER A 21 -10.25 17.25 3.86
CA SER A 21 -9.65 16.33 4.81
C SER A 21 -9.41 14.94 4.19
N PRO A 22 -8.38 14.21 4.64
CA PRO A 22 -8.22 12.79 4.31
C PRO A 22 -9.45 11.93 4.64
N LEU A 23 -10.29 12.35 5.60
CA LEU A 23 -11.53 11.65 5.94
C LEU A 23 -12.58 11.76 4.82
N ASP A 24 -12.58 12.85 4.07
CA ASP A 24 -13.52 13.06 2.96
C ASP A 24 -13.30 12.02 1.87
N TYR A 25 -12.04 11.69 1.57
CA TYR A 25 -11.71 10.57 0.69
C TYR A 25 -12.33 9.26 1.16
N VAL A 26 -12.29 8.97 2.46
CA VAL A 26 -12.88 7.73 2.99
C VAL A 26 -14.38 7.69 2.74
N ASN A 27 -15.07 8.81 2.99
CA ASN A 27 -16.52 8.92 2.83
C ASN A 27 -16.92 8.86 1.36
N LEU A 28 -16.24 9.61 0.49
CA LEU A 28 -16.47 9.64 -0.95
C LEU A 28 -16.20 8.28 -1.60
N ILE A 29 -15.09 7.61 -1.23
CA ILE A 29 -14.79 6.28 -1.76
C ILE A 29 -15.86 5.28 -1.31
N LYS A 30 -16.29 5.29 -0.04
CA LYS A 30 -17.40 4.43 0.41
C LYS A 30 -18.68 4.65 -0.40
N ALA A 31 -19.01 5.92 -0.67
CA ALA A 31 -20.21 6.32 -1.40
C ALA A 31 -20.13 6.09 -2.92
N SER A 32 -18.93 5.98 -3.50
CA SER A 32 -18.74 5.89 -4.96
C SER A 32 -19.39 4.65 -5.60
N ARG A 33 -19.64 3.58 -4.83
CA ARG A 33 -20.33 2.38 -5.29
C ARG A 33 -21.56 2.11 -4.44
N ILE A 34 -22.73 2.09 -5.05
CA ILE A 34 -23.98 1.77 -4.37
C ILE A 34 -24.32 0.28 -4.55
N ASN A 35 -24.28 -0.21 -5.79
CA ASN A 35 -24.59 -1.61 -6.13
C ASN A 35 -23.33 -2.42 -6.49
N PRO A 36 -23.26 -3.72 -6.15
CA PRO A 36 -24.13 -4.46 -5.21
C PRO A 36 -23.98 -4.03 -3.74
N ARG A 37 -22.90 -3.34 -3.37
CA ARG A 37 -22.70 -2.76 -2.03
C ARG A 37 -21.59 -1.71 -2.01
N PRO A 38 -21.60 -0.78 -1.04
CA PRO A 38 -20.50 0.14 -0.75
C PRO A 38 -19.14 -0.52 -0.56
N TYR A 39 -18.09 0.21 -0.91
CA TYR A 39 -16.72 -0.23 -0.67
C TYR A 39 -16.40 -0.23 0.82
N GLN A 40 -15.66 -1.24 1.26
CA GLN A 40 -15.08 -1.25 2.60
C GLN A 40 -13.76 -0.48 2.56
N VAL A 41 -13.77 0.74 3.10
CA VAL A 41 -12.58 1.60 3.17
C VAL A 41 -12.02 1.60 4.58
N LYS A 42 -10.73 1.30 4.72
CA LYS A 42 -9.98 1.37 5.98
C LYS A 42 -9.00 2.54 5.91
N TYR A 43 -9.11 3.47 6.86
CA TYR A 43 -8.15 4.55 7.00
C TYR A 43 -6.87 4.03 7.67
N LEU A 44 -5.74 4.14 6.98
CA LEU A 44 -4.47 3.59 7.45
C LEU A 44 -3.76 4.62 8.34
N THR A 45 -3.33 4.17 9.52
CA THR A 45 -2.54 4.97 10.47
C THR A 45 -1.09 4.49 10.49
N SER A 46 -0.24 5.17 11.28
CA SER A 46 1.16 4.77 11.47
C SER A 46 1.33 3.32 11.93
N ASP A 47 0.33 2.76 12.63
CA ASP A 47 0.35 1.39 13.14
C ASP A 47 0.24 0.30 12.08
N PHE A 48 -0.27 0.64 10.89
CA PHE A 48 -0.43 -0.31 9.80
C PHE A 48 0.91 -0.70 9.16
N PHE A 49 1.83 0.27 9.05
CA PHE A 49 3.06 0.11 8.29
C PHE A 49 4.07 -0.74 9.07
N ARG A 50 4.63 -1.75 8.38
CA ARG A 50 5.60 -2.69 8.94
C ARG A 50 6.96 -2.54 8.26
N ASP A 51 8.02 -2.76 9.03
CA ASP A 51 9.42 -2.68 8.57
C ASP A 51 9.87 -4.07 8.15
N PHE A 52 9.83 -4.33 6.84
CA PHE A 52 10.27 -5.58 6.24
C PHE A 52 11.80 -5.63 6.04
N ASP A 53 12.50 -4.48 6.06
CA ASP A 53 13.96 -4.44 5.93
C ASP A 53 14.63 -5.03 7.17
N LYS A 54 14.05 -4.77 8.34
CA LYS A 54 14.48 -5.33 9.63
C LYS A 54 13.83 -6.69 9.96
N PHE A 55 13.02 -7.23 9.06
CA PHE A 55 12.33 -8.49 9.29
C PHE A 55 13.20 -9.66 8.83
N GLU A 56 14.12 -10.10 9.70
CA GLU A 56 15.09 -11.15 9.38
C GLU A 56 14.46 -12.54 9.20
N GLU A 57 13.35 -12.81 9.90
CA GLU A 57 12.52 -14.00 9.67
C GLU A 57 11.78 -13.95 8.32
N GLY A 58 11.74 -12.77 7.70
CA GLY A 58 10.96 -12.44 6.53
C GLY A 58 11.60 -12.79 5.21
N GLY A 59 11.28 -13.97 4.69
CA GLY A 59 11.17 -14.15 3.25
C GLY A 59 12.47 -14.07 2.43
N ILE A 60 12.28 -13.92 1.11
CA ILE A 60 13.35 -13.82 0.12
C ILE A 60 13.65 -12.34 -0.11
N LYS A 61 14.88 -11.90 0.18
CA LYS A 61 15.33 -10.51 -0.04
C LYS A 61 15.51 -10.14 -1.52
N SER A 62 15.84 -11.13 -2.35
CA SER A 62 16.03 -10.94 -3.78
C SER A 62 15.74 -12.24 -4.51
N ILE A 63 15.04 -12.15 -5.63
CA ILE A 63 14.83 -13.28 -6.54
C ILE A 63 15.72 -13.08 -7.76
N ASN A 64 16.32 -14.17 -8.25
CA ASN A 64 17.05 -14.14 -9.50
C ASN A 64 16.73 -15.43 -10.29
N PRO A 65 16.01 -15.35 -11.42
CA PRO A 65 15.54 -16.54 -12.12
C PRO A 65 16.68 -17.31 -12.79
N SER A 66 17.70 -16.64 -13.35
CA SER A 66 18.90 -17.28 -13.89
C SER A 66 20.05 -16.28 -14.09
N LYS A 67 21.19 -16.73 -14.63
CA LYS A 67 22.28 -15.81 -15.03
C LYS A 67 21.93 -14.97 -16.25
N ASP A 68 21.06 -15.49 -17.11
CA ASP A 68 20.75 -14.93 -18.43
C ASP A 68 19.37 -14.25 -18.48
N ALA A 69 18.56 -14.38 -17.41
CA ALA A 69 17.24 -13.78 -17.30
C ALA A 69 17.16 -12.90 -16.05
N ASN A 70 16.54 -11.73 -16.20
CA ASN A 70 16.31 -10.81 -15.11
C ASN A 70 14.94 -11.04 -14.45
N VAL A 71 14.74 -10.47 -13.26
CA VAL A 71 13.46 -10.50 -12.55
C VAL A 71 12.30 -9.97 -13.39
N THR A 72 12.58 -9.02 -14.28
CA THR A 72 11.61 -8.44 -15.22
C THR A 72 11.12 -9.42 -16.28
N ASN A 73 11.84 -10.51 -16.53
CA ASN A 73 11.46 -11.57 -17.47
C ASN A 73 10.53 -12.62 -16.85
N ILE A 74 10.28 -12.55 -15.53
CA ILE A 74 9.37 -13.48 -14.86
C ILE A 74 7.93 -13.11 -15.20
N CYS A 75 7.15 -14.06 -15.72
CA CYS A 75 5.72 -13.85 -15.99
C CYS A 75 4.88 -14.17 -14.73
N PRO A 76 4.76 -15.44 -14.29
CA PRO A 76 4.16 -15.77 -13.00
C PRO A 76 5.17 -16.28 -11.96
N LEU A 77 4.86 -16.02 -10.69
CA LEU A 77 5.50 -16.62 -9.52
C LEU A 77 4.49 -17.52 -8.79
N ARG A 78 4.94 -18.71 -8.35
CA ARG A 78 4.15 -19.66 -7.57
C ARG A 78 4.80 -19.91 -6.23
N TYR A 79 4.07 -19.56 -5.17
CA TYR A 79 4.42 -19.83 -3.79
C TYR A 79 3.75 -21.12 -3.33
N SER A 80 4.53 -22.06 -2.83
CA SER A 80 4.03 -23.32 -2.27
C SER A 80 4.06 -23.30 -0.74
N ARG A 81 3.20 -24.10 -0.09
CA ARG A 81 3.08 -24.17 1.37
C ARG A 81 4.35 -24.69 2.07
N ASP A 82 5.21 -25.40 1.34
CA ASP A 82 6.49 -25.91 1.80
C ASP A 82 7.63 -24.86 1.75
N GLY A 83 7.32 -23.63 1.33
CA GLY A 83 8.29 -22.54 1.21
C GLY A 83 9.13 -22.62 -0.08
N SER A 84 8.75 -23.48 -1.04
CA SER A 84 9.33 -23.48 -2.38
C SER A 84 8.72 -22.38 -3.25
N LEU A 85 9.55 -21.81 -4.12
CA LEU A 85 9.18 -20.78 -5.09
C LEU A 85 9.48 -21.31 -6.49
N ALA A 86 8.49 -21.24 -7.37
CA ALA A 86 8.65 -21.57 -8.78
C ALA A 86 8.28 -20.38 -9.66
N PHE A 87 8.85 -20.30 -10.85
CA PHE A 87 8.62 -19.24 -11.82
C PHE A 87 8.44 -19.81 -13.23
N LYS A 88 7.93 -18.98 -14.14
CA LYS A 88 8.03 -19.22 -15.58
C LYS A 88 8.52 -17.96 -16.28
N LEU A 89 9.26 -18.12 -17.38
CA LEU A 89 9.66 -17.01 -18.25
C LEU A 89 8.66 -16.79 -19.39
N SER A 90 7.94 -17.84 -19.78
CA SER A 90 6.77 -17.77 -20.65
C SER A 90 5.56 -18.46 -20.01
N PHE A 91 4.34 -18.05 -20.35
CA PHE A 91 3.11 -18.67 -19.83
C PHE A 91 2.95 -20.14 -20.26
N GLU A 92 3.52 -20.49 -21.41
CA GLU A 92 3.45 -21.83 -22.02
C GLU A 92 4.48 -22.82 -21.46
N GLU A 93 5.55 -22.32 -20.85
CA GLU A 93 6.62 -23.15 -20.28
C GLU A 93 6.16 -23.90 -19.01
N GLU A 94 6.88 -24.96 -18.67
CA GLU A 94 6.73 -25.63 -17.39
C GLU A 94 7.27 -24.78 -16.23
N TRP A 95 6.78 -25.05 -15.03
CA TRP A 95 7.25 -24.37 -13.82
C TRP A 95 8.69 -24.75 -13.51
N GLN A 96 9.56 -23.74 -13.45
CA GLN A 96 10.95 -23.91 -13.05
C GLN A 96 11.11 -23.56 -11.58
N ALA A 97 11.86 -24.36 -10.84
CA ALA A 97 12.20 -24.04 -9.46
C ALA A 97 13.17 -22.85 -9.42
N MET A 98 12.94 -21.91 -8.49
CA MET A 98 13.89 -20.82 -8.28
C MET A 98 15.27 -21.38 -7.90
N PRO A 99 16.37 -20.88 -8.50
CA PRO A 99 17.73 -21.36 -8.22
C PRO A 99 18.21 -20.99 -6.81
N MET A 100 17.38 -20.26 -6.06
CA MET A 100 17.56 -19.95 -4.65
C MET A 100 17.45 -21.25 -3.84
N GLY A 101 18.57 -21.92 -3.57
CA GLY A 101 18.64 -23.20 -2.84
C GLY A 101 18.14 -23.20 -1.39
N ARG A 102 17.43 -22.15 -0.93
CA ARG A 102 16.85 -22.06 0.40
C ARG A 102 15.32 -22.11 0.30
N ARG A 103 14.72 -23.13 0.91
CA ARG A 103 13.29 -23.10 1.25
C ARG A 103 13.07 -22.01 2.28
N VAL A 104 12.12 -21.13 2.01
CA VAL A 104 11.78 -20.04 2.92
C VAL A 104 11.00 -20.63 4.07
N LYS A 105 11.52 -20.48 5.29
CA LYS A 105 10.72 -20.80 6.48
C LYS A 105 9.59 -19.78 6.56
N LEU A 106 8.37 -20.25 6.84
CA LEU A 106 7.28 -19.34 7.16
C LEU A 106 7.70 -18.53 8.41
N PRO A 107 7.52 -17.20 8.39
CA PRO A 107 7.81 -16.37 9.54
C PRO A 107 6.96 -16.83 10.73
N LYS A 108 7.56 -16.85 11.93
CA LYS A 108 6.85 -17.22 13.16
C LYS A 108 6.29 -16.01 13.88
N SER A 109 6.90 -14.85 13.67
CA SER A 109 6.50 -13.56 14.23
C SER A 109 5.96 -12.61 13.16
N GLU A 110 5.24 -11.58 13.59
CA GLU A 110 4.89 -10.47 12.69
C GLU A 110 6.09 -9.54 12.49
N PRO A 111 6.22 -8.89 11.33
CA PRO A 111 7.25 -7.89 11.13
C PRO A 111 7.07 -6.70 12.10
N PRO A 112 8.19 -6.08 12.53
CA PRO A 112 8.16 -4.94 13.43
C PRO A 112 7.42 -3.75 12.80
N LYS A 113 6.93 -2.82 13.62
CA LYS A 113 6.30 -1.59 13.13
C LYS A 113 7.34 -0.68 12.47
N LEU A 114 6.99 -0.10 11.31
CA LEU A 114 7.83 0.88 10.63
C LEU A 114 7.84 2.23 11.34
N TYR A 115 6.71 2.61 11.93
CA TYR A 115 6.54 3.87 12.63
C TYR A 115 6.06 3.60 14.06
N ASN A 116 6.68 4.28 15.03
CA ASN A 116 6.29 4.23 16.44
C ASN A 116 5.20 5.25 16.77
N SER A 117 5.03 6.27 15.93
CA SER A 117 4.07 7.35 16.12
C SER A 117 3.73 8.02 14.79
N ARG A 118 2.78 8.96 14.82
CA ARG A 118 2.39 9.74 13.65
C ARG A 118 3.60 10.49 13.09
N ARG A 119 3.81 10.35 11.78
CA ARG A 119 4.96 10.92 11.09
C ARG A 119 4.90 12.45 11.13
N LYS A 120 5.98 13.09 11.58
CA LYS A 120 6.06 14.54 11.69
C LYS A 120 6.25 15.17 10.32
N ILE A 121 5.55 16.28 10.06
CA ILE A 121 5.75 17.08 8.84
C ILE A 121 6.80 18.17 9.07
N LYS A 122 7.39 18.69 8.00
CA LYS A 122 8.29 19.85 8.08
C LYS A 122 7.51 21.07 8.58
N LYS A 123 8.14 21.92 9.39
CA LYS A 123 7.56 23.19 9.85
C LYS A 123 7.02 24.05 8.70
N SER A 124 7.76 24.20 7.60
CA SER A 124 7.28 24.95 6.43
C SER A 124 5.97 24.41 5.86
N LYS A 125 5.79 23.09 5.83
CA LYS A 125 4.54 22.46 5.38
C LYS A 125 3.40 22.73 6.37
N PHE A 126 3.69 22.73 7.66
CA PHE A 126 2.72 23.11 8.69
C PHE A 126 2.28 24.57 8.54
N ASP A 127 3.22 25.49 8.38
CA ASP A 127 2.94 26.93 8.22
C ASP A 127 2.07 27.20 6.97
N HIS A 128 2.36 26.53 5.85
CA HIS A 128 1.53 26.62 4.65
C HIS A 128 0.10 26.10 4.87
N LEU A 129 -0.06 25.01 5.62
CA LEU A 129 -1.40 24.50 5.98
C LEU A 129 -2.15 25.48 6.86
N GLN A 130 -1.46 26.18 7.77
CA GLN A 130 -2.07 27.22 8.60
C GLN A 130 -2.56 28.41 7.77
N GLN A 131 -1.80 28.82 6.76
CA GLN A 131 -2.23 29.87 5.82
C GLN A 131 -3.45 29.45 4.99
N GLN A 132 -3.53 28.17 4.60
CA GLN A 132 -4.67 27.63 3.84
C GLN A 132 -5.98 27.58 4.64
N LYS A 133 -5.94 27.70 5.98
CA LYS A 133 -7.17 27.71 6.80
C LYS A 133 -8.15 28.81 6.41
N ALA A 134 -7.68 29.90 5.80
CA ALA A 134 -8.54 30.99 5.31
C ALA A 134 -9.55 30.54 4.24
N VAL A 135 -9.25 29.47 3.48
CA VAL A 135 -10.12 28.93 2.43
C VAL A 135 -10.74 27.58 2.80
N LEU A 136 -10.32 26.99 3.92
CA LEU A 136 -10.82 25.70 4.39
C LEU A 136 -11.99 25.89 5.36
N PRO A 137 -12.98 24.98 5.38
CA PRO A 137 -14.03 24.99 6.39
C PRO A 137 -13.48 24.94 7.81
N ALA A 138 -14.11 25.65 8.75
CA ALA A 138 -13.67 25.72 10.14
C ALA A 138 -13.58 24.32 10.82
N GLU A 139 -14.40 23.37 10.39
CA GLU A 139 -14.44 22.01 10.94
C GLU A 139 -13.13 21.24 10.74
N VAL A 140 -12.39 21.51 9.65
CA VAL A 140 -11.12 20.82 9.36
C VAL A 140 -9.92 21.50 10.02
N HIS A 141 -10.09 22.69 10.60
CA HIS A 141 -8.99 23.46 11.18
C HIS A 141 -8.32 22.71 12.32
N HIS A 142 -9.09 22.05 13.18
CA HIS A 142 -8.55 21.23 14.27
C HIS A 142 -7.63 20.10 13.75
N PHE A 143 -7.97 19.50 12.60
CA PHE A 143 -7.11 18.49 11.99
C PHE A 143 -5.75 19.07 11.62
N CYS A 144 -5.73 20.23 10.96
CA CYS A 144 -4.50 20.94 10.60
C CYS A 144 -3.66 21.31 11.83
N ASP A 145 -4.30 21.78 12.90
CA ASP A 145 -3.64 22.22 14.13
C ASP A 145 -3.03 21.05 14.92
N SER A 146 -3.67 19.87 14.86
CA SER A 146 -3.20 18.65 15.51
C SER A 146 -2.01 17.96 14.82
N LEU A 147 -1.52 18.48 13.69
CA LEU A 147 -0.46 17.84 12.91
C LEU A 147 0.91 17.99 13.60
N PRO A 148 1.60 16.87 13.93
CA PRO A 148 2.91 16.95 14.54
C PRO A 148 3.95 17.44 13.53
N HIS A 149 4.82 18.35 13.94
CA HIS A 149 5.80 18.99 13.06
C HIS A 149 7.19 19.13 13.72
N VAL A 150 8.22 19.29 12.88
CA VAL A 150 9.63 19.56 13.26
C VAL A 150 10.17 20.68 12.39
#